data_AF-A0A9E4W8U2-F1
#
_entry.id   AF-A0A9E4W8U2-F1
#
_cell.length_a   1.000
_cell.length_b   1.000
_cell.length_c   1.000
_cell.angle_alpha   90.00
_cell.angle_beta   90.00
_cell.angle_gamma   90.00
#
_symmetry.space_group_name_H-M   'P 1'
#
loop_
_entity.id
_entity.type
_entity.pdbx_description
1 polymer ?
#
loop_
_entity_poly.entity_id
_entity_poly.type
_entity_poly.pdbx_seq_one_letter_code
_entity_poly.pdbx_strand_id
1 'polypeptide(L)' 'GLSVTQDANCPAPGTDLDVIWDSQTTNDKWGDADCSGELTPVDSLKVLRFDAGLFYIQQEPCPDIGQEVLIPQQ' A
#
# COMPACT_ATOMS: atom_id res chain seq x y z
N GLY A 1 -14.66 -1.09 -18.75
CA GLY A 1 -13.49 -0.98 -17.86
C GLY A 1 -12.82 -2.33 -17.78
N LEU A 2 -11.50 -2.36 -17.59
CA LEU A 2 -10.80 -3.59 -17.23
C LEU A 2 -11.37 -4.10 -15.90
N SER A 3 -11.76 -5.36 -15.83
CA SER A 3 -12.06 -6.00 -14.56
C SER A 3 -10.74 -6.44 -13.95
N VAL A 4 -10.47 -5.95 -12.74
CA VAL A 4 -9.34 -6.42 -11.92
C VAL A 4 -9.95 -7.32 -10.86
N THR A 5 -9.52 -8.58 -10.81
CA THR A 5 -9.92 -9.53 -9.76
C THR A 5 -8.78 -9.60 -8.75
N GLN A 6 -9.05 -9.12 -7.53
CA GLN A 6 -8.15 -9.33 -6.39
C GLN A 6 -8.24 -10.82 -6.00
N ASP A 7 -7.11 -11.46 -5.69
CA ASP A 7 -7.13 -12.80 -5.08
C ASP A 7 -7.94 -12.75 -3.78
N ALA A 8 -8.73 -13.80 -3.51
CA ALA A 8 -9.56 -13.87 -2.32
C ALA A 8 -8.75 -13.83 -1.01
N ASN A 9 -7.46 -14.19 -1.07
CA ASN A 9 -6.54 -14.14 0.06
C ASN A 9 -5.82 -12.78 0.18
N CYS A 10 -6.22 -11.76 -0.57
CA CYS A 10 -5.72 -10.39 -0.40
C CYS A 10 -6.86 -9.47 0.08
N PRO A 11 -6.56 -8.44 0.87
CA PRO A 11 -7.59 -7.49 1.30
C PRO A 11 -8.12 -6.72 0.10
N ALA A 12 -9.37 -6.26 0.20
CA ALA A 12 -9.92 -5.36 -0.81
C ALA A 12 -9.17 -4.01 -0.76
N PRO A 13 -8.87 -3.39 -1.91
CA PRO A 13 -8.29 -2.05 -1.95
C PRO A 13 -9.10 -1.04 -1.13
N GLY A 14 -8.43 -0.22 -0.34
CA GLY A 14 -9.02 0.83 0.50
C GLY A 14 -9.54 0.35 1.86
N THR A 15 -9.41 -0.94 2.16
CA THR A 15 -9.72 -1.47 3.50
C THR A 15 -8.71 -0.92 4.51
N ASP A 16 -9.21 -0.40 5.63
CA ASP A 16 -8.37 0.00 6.78
C ASP A 16 -7.86 -1.26 7.49
N LEU A 17 -6.54 -1.43 7.59
CA LEU A 17 -5.89 -2.60 8.18
C LEU A 17 -4.77 -2.18 9.13
N ASP A 18 -4.56 -2.98 10.16
CA ASP A 18 -3.32 -2.92 10.93
C ASP A 18 -2.22 -3.59 10.12
N VAL A 19 -1.24 -2.82 9.68
CA VAL A 19 -0.08 -3.28 8.90
C VAL A 19 1.14 -3.29 9.80
N ILE A 20 1.79 -4.45 9.90
CA ILE A 20 2.99 -4.63 10.72
C ILE A 20 4.22 -4.72 9.81
N TRP A 21 5.21 -3.87 10.09
CA TRP A 21 6.46 -3.79 9.33
C TRP A 21 7.57 -3.24 10.23
N ASP A 22 8.79 -3.79 10.14
CA ASP A 22 9.96 -3.39 10.95
C ASP A 22 9.64 -3.00 12.41
N SER A 23 8.92 -3.86 13.13
CA SER A 23 8.46 -3.65 14.52
C SER A 23 7.51 -2.47 14.77
N GLN A 24 7.03 -1.81 13.71
CA GLN A 24 5.97 -0.81 13.74
C GLN A 24 4.61 -1.45 13.45
N THR A 25 3.55 -0.78 13.88
CA THR A 25 2.17 -1.13 13.53
C THR A 25 1.45 0.16 13.18
N THR A 26 1.00 0.25 11.93
CA THR A 26 0.27 1.39 11.38
C THR A 26 -1.14 0.97 11.00
N ASN A 27 -2.10 1.91 11.06
CA ASN A 27 -3.45 1.66 10.57
C ASN A 27 -3.57 2.32 9.20
N ASP A 28 -3.33 1.53 8.16
CA ASP A 28 -3.18 2.02 6.79
C ASP A 28 -4.29 1.46 5.89
N LYS A 29 -4.63 2.23 4.84
CA LYS A 29 -5.53 1.76 3.79
C LYS A 29 -4.78 0.85 2.84
N TRP A 30 -5.30 -0.35 2.60
CA TRP A 30 -4.68 -1.28 1.65
C TRP A 30 -4.60 -0.68 0.24
N GLY A 31 -3.38 -0.43 -0.24
CA GLY A 31 -3.11 0.19 -1.54
C GLY A 31 -2.86 1.71 -1.50
N ASP A 32 -2.96 2.36 -0.34
CA ASP A 32 -2.45 3.72 -0.11
C ASP A 32 -0.93 3.64 0.02
N ALA A 33 -0.24 3.88 -1.09
CA ALA A 33 1.19 3.65 -1.21
C ALA A 33 2.00 4.84 -0.68
N ASP A 34 1.39 6.02 -0.55
CA ASP A 34 2.04 7.18 0.03
C ASP A 34 1.57 7.57 1.43
N CYS A 35 0.76 6.72 2.07
CA CYS A 35 0.28 6.87 3.45
C CYS A 35 -0.38 8.25 3.68
N SER A 36 -1.10 8.74 2.68
CA SER A 36 -1.80 10.04 2.74
C SER A 36 -3.17 9.96 3.42
N GLY A 37 -3.68 8.74 3.62
CA GLY A 37 -5.00 8.45 4.18
C GLY A 37 -6.10 8.27 3.12
N GLU A 38 -5.77 8.43 1.83
CA GLU A 38 -6.71 8.41 0.72
C GLU A 38 -6.21 7.48 -0.39
N LEU A 39 -7.08 6.58 -0.89
CA LEU A 39 -6.75 5.73 -2.03
C LEU A 39 -7.06 6.46 -3.35
N THR A 40 -6.03 6.93 -4.03
CA THR A 40 -6.15 7.75 -5.25
C THR A 40 -5.28 7.20 -6.40
N PRO A 41 -5.42 7.71 -7.64
CA PRO A 41 -4.50 7.36 -8.72
C PRO A 41 -3.03 7.74 -8.45
N VAL A 42 -2.76 8.61 -7.48
CA VAL A 42 -1.39 8.99 -7.09
C VAL A 42 -0.67 7.78 -6.52
N ASP A 43 -1.32 6.93 -5.73
CA ASP A 43 -0.73 5.72 -5.14
C ASP A 43 -0.20 4.76 -6.21
N SER A 44 -1.03 4.49 -7.22
CA SER A 44 -0.64 3.66 -8.36
C SER A 44 0.55 4.27 -9.11
N LEU A 45 0.59 5.60 -9.24
CA LEU A 45 1.72 6.29 -9.86
C LEU A 45 3.00 6.15 -9.02
N LYS A 46 2.92 6.14 -7.68
CA LYS A 46 4.10 5.93 -6.81
C LYS A 46 4.69 4.54 -7.04
N VAL A 47 3.85 3.51 -7.08
CA VAL A 47 4.27 2.13 -7.38
C VAL A 47 4.94 2.04 -8.75
N LEU A 48 4.35 2.66 -9.78
CA LEU A 48 4.95 2.69 -11.13
C LEU A 48 6.30 3.42 -11.17
N ARG A 49 6.47 4.50 -10.39
CA ARG A 49 7.75 5.22 -10.30
C ARG A 49 8.80 4.38 -9.61
N PHE A 50 8.45 3.72 -8.51
CA PHE A 50 9.33 2.77 -7.83
C PHE A 50 9.80 1.67 -8.79
N ASP A 51 8.88 1.00 -9.48
CA ASP A 51 9.21 -0.06 -10.46
C ASP A 51 10.13 0.44 -11.58
N ALA A 52 9.89 1.65 -12.07
CA ALA A 52 10.72 2.28 -13.10
C ALA A 52 12.07 2.82 -12.58
N GLY A 53 12.38 2.68 -11.28
CA GLY A 53 13.59 3.26 -10.67
C GLY A 53 13.59 4.80 -10.67
N LEU A 54 12.42 5.42 -10.75
CA LEU A 54 12.24 6.86 -10.72
C LEU A 54 12.04 7.34 -9.29
N PHE A 55 12.43 8.59 -9.03
CA PHE A 55 12.20 9.22 -7.74
C PHE A 55 10.69 9.33 -7.40
N TYR A 56 10.37 8.99 -6.15
CA TYR A 56 9.05 9.13 -5.52
C TYR A 56 9.22 9.57 -4.05
N ILE A 57 8.11 9.94 -3.41
CA ILE A 57 8.07 10.37 -2.00
C ILE A 57 6.87 9.67 -1.35
N GLN A 58 7.05 9.07 -0.17
CA GLN A 58 5.97 8.61 0.71
C GLN A 58 5.82 9.57 1.90
N GLN A 59 4.61 9.71 2.44
CA GLN A 59 4.39 10.42 3.69
C GLN A 59 4.70 9.47 4.85
N GLU A 60 5.75 9.79 5.62
CA GLU A 60 6.19 8.92 6.72
C GLU A 60 5.36 9.12 8.01
N PRO A 61 5.15 8.07 8.82
CA PRO A 61 5.69 6.71 8.65
C PRO A 61 4.89 5.85 7.65
N CYS A 62 5.59 5.13 6.76
CA CYS A 62 4.99 4.23 5.78
C CYS A 62 5.90 3.00 5.54
N PRO A 63 5.36 1.79 5.28
CA PRO A 63 6.18 0.72 4.74
C PRO A 63 6.78 1.14 3.39
N ASP A 64 8.07 0.84 3.17
CA ASP A 64 8.69 1.12 1.88
C ASP A 64 7.99 0.32 0.76
N ILE A 65 7.78 0.92 -0.41
CA ILE A 65 7.26 0.18 -1.57
C ILE A 65 8.20 -0.99 -1.88
N GLY A 66 7.64 -2.21 -1.93
CA GLY A 66 8.39 -3.45 -2.14
C GLY A 66 8.85 -4.14 -0.85
N GLN A 67 8.62 -3.54 0.32
CA GLN A 67 8.84 -4.18 1.61
C GLN A 67 7.75 -5.21 1.91
N GLU A 68 8.15 -6.33 2.53
CA GLU A 68 7.20 -7.31 3.06
C GLU A 68 6.49 -6.75 4.30
N VAL A 69 5.17 -6.93 4.33
CA VAL A 69 4.32 -6.54 5.46
C VAL A 69 3.54 -7.74 5.98
N LEU A 70 3.21 -7.71 7.27
CA LEU A 70 2.32 -8.68 7.89
C LEU A 70 0.94 -8.05 8.13
N ILE A 71 -0.11 -8.76 7.70
CA ILE A 71 -1.51 -8.41 7.94
C ILE A 71 -2.07 -9.44 8.94
N PRO A 72 -2.23 -9.08 10.22
CA PRO A 72 -2.55 -10.03 11.28
C PRO A 72 -3.99 -10.56 11.27
N GLN A 73 -4.87 -10.04 10.40
CA GLN A 73 -6.30 -10.42 10.33
C GLN A 73 -6.71 -11.12 9.01
N GLN A 74 -5.76 -11.62 8.22
CA GLN A 74 -6.05 -12.45 7.04
C GLN A 74 -5.82 -13.93 7.28
#